data_AF-A0A6C0LMD5-F1
#
_entry.id   AF-A0A6C0LMD5-F1
#
_cell.length_a   1.000
_cell.length_b   1.000
_cell.length_c   1.000
_cell.angle_alpha   90.00
_cell.angle_beta   90.00
_cell.angle_gamma   90.00
#
_symmetry.space_group_name_H-M   'P 1'
#
loop_
_entity.id
_entity.type
_entity.pdbx_description
1 polymer ?
#
loop_
_entity_poly.entity_id
_entity_poly.type
_entity_poly.pdbx_seq_one_letter_code
_entity_poly.pdbx_strand_id
1 'polypeptide(L)'
;MNSKVITSSKRAYHTEANADFTGYFEGMTYEHPTQQYGAIFDYHLFIRYEDKVYMEVKGVGEVVIPFAELQKNKYWKHYYDLSLMLSNDANAVVQELKHSSDYDDVQIYDEPRFWSIDTAFIEYSVKTETSRINNSNVQTVCYYKINPFDLEKMDYTTPEDLKTFLRIYMTRNEFRNKVFEKKSGIYNSLAIDYALRKAEKEFEAITEDNQRYYAEASAEVSAEVSATLAT
;
A
#
# COMPACT_ATOMS: atom_id res chain seq x y z
N MET A 1 -15.67 -15.09 -2.07
CA MET A 1 -14.34 -14.86 -1.50
C MET A 1 -13.50 -16.11 -1.66
N ASN A 2 -12.46 -16.02 -2.48
CA ASN A 2 -11.42 -17.07 -2.58
C ASN A 2 -10.24 -16.56 -1.76
N SER A 3 -10.37 -16.60 -0.43
CA SER A 3 -9.34 -16.10 0.46
C SER A 3 -8.40 -17.23 0.91
N LYS A 4 -7.11 -16.91 1.00
CA LYS A 4 -6.11 -17.78 1.61
C LYS A 4 -5.61 -17.13 2.89
N VAL A 5 -5.58 -17.90 3.98
CA VAL A 5 -5.07 -17.43 5.27
C VAL A 5 -3.85 -18.25 5.66
N ILE A 6 -2.73 -17.58 5.91
CA ILE A 6 -1.53 -18.18 6.50
C ILE A 6 -1.34 -17.54 7.86
N THR A 7 -1.30 -18.33 8.93
CA THR A 7 -1.16 -17.82 10.29
C THR A 7 0.21 -18.12 10.86
N SER A 8 0.80 -17.11 11.50
CA SER A 8 1.90 -17.25 12.46
C SER A 8 1.36 -17.04 13.88
N SER A 9 2.21 -17.14 14.90
CA SER A 9 1.82 -16.87 16.29
C SER A 9 1.46 -15.41 16.57
N LYS A 10 1.88 -14.46 15.71
CA LYS A 10 1.68 -13.02 15.90
C LYS A 10 0.81 -12.37 14.82
N ARG A 11 0.82 -12.92 13.60
CA ARG A 11 0.19 -12.33 12.42
C ARG A 11 -0.61 -13.36 11.65
N ALA A 12 -1.76 -12.96 11.11
CA ALA A 12 -2.45 -13.67 10.06
C ALA A 12 -2.32 -12.91 8.73
N TYR A 13 -1.88 -13.59 7.69
CA TYR A 13 -1.74 -13.06 6.35
C TYR A 13 -2.95 -13.50 5.55
N HIS A 14 -3.65 -12.53 4.96
CA HIS A 14 -4.84 -12.76 4.17
C HIS A 14 -4.59 -12.29 2.74
N THR A 15 -4.95 -13.12 1.77
CA THR A 15 -4.95 -12.74 0.35
C THR A 15 -6.36 -12.84 -0.20
N GLU A 16 -6.83 -11.83 -0.92
CA GLU A 16 -8.12 -11.82 -1.63
C GLU A 16 -7.92 -11.28 -3.04
N ALA A 17 -8.11 -12.14 -4.04
CA ALA A 17 -7.84 -11.81 -5.44
C ALA A 17 -8.76 -10.74 -6.03
N ASN A 18 -9.94 -10.54 -5.43
CA ASN A 18 -10.95 -9.59 -5.91
C ASN A 18 -10.94 -8.27 -5.13
N ALA A 19 -9.90 -8.03 -4.33
CA ALA A 19 -9.77 -6.84 -3.50
C ALA A 19 -8.42 -6.15 -3.70
N ASP A 20 -8.44 -4.82 -3.70
CA ASP A 20 -7.24 -4.01 -3.60
C ASP A 20 -7.16 -3.40 -2.19
N PHE A 21 -6.12 -3.76 -1.44
CA PHE A 21 -5.72 -3.19 -0.16
C PHE A 21 -4.49 -2.32 -0.39
N THR A 22 -4.70 -1.01 -0.56
CA THR A 22 -3.62 -0.06 -0.85
C THR A 22 -3.63 1.17 0.05
N GLY A 23 -2.50 1.87 0.09
CA GLY A 23 -2.36 3.10 0.83
C GLY A 23 -1.27 3.99 0.28
N TYR A 24 -1.51 5.29 0.30
CA TYR A 24 -0.49 6.31 0.18
C TYR A 24 -0.13 6.80 1.58
N PHE A 25 1.16 6.90 1.84
CA PHE A 25 1.69 7.47 3.08
C PHE A 25 2.86 8.39 2.75
N GLU A 26 2.86 9.58 3.35
CA GLU A 26 3.98 10.50 3.37
C GLU A 26 4.40 10.74 4.82
N GLY A 27 5.68 10.50 5.12
CA GLY A 27 6.31 10.90 6.37
C GLY A 27 7.26 12.08 6.13
N MET A 28 7.10 13.16 6.89
CA MET A 28 8.03 14.28 6.91
C MET A 28 8.96 14.18 8.13
N THR A 29 10.26 14.28 7.87
CA THR A 29 11.29 14.32 8.89
C THR A 29 11.92 15.73 8.98
N TYR A 30 12.03 16.25 10.20
CA TYR A 30 12.74 17.50 10.49
C TYR A 30 13.69 17.34 11.68
N GLU A 31 14.83 18.02 11.64
CA GLU A 31 15.76 18.10 12.77
C GLU A 31 15.29 19.20 13.72
N HIS A 32 14.73 18.83 14.88
CA HIS A 32 14.41 19.82 15.92
C HIS A 32 15.67 20.16 16.73
N PRO A 33 15.89 21.43 17.14
CA PRO A 33 17.08 21.86 17.90
C PRO A 33 17.33 21.09 19.22
N THR A 34 16.32 20.37 19.72
CA THR A 34 16.33 19.61 20.97
C THR A 34 16.30 18.09 20.79
N GLN A 35 16.70 17.56 19.62
CA GLN A 35 16.76 16.11 19.31
C GLN A 35 15.43 15.34 19.38
N GLN A 36 14.29 16.00 19.19
CA GLN A 36 13.01 15.32 19.00
C GLN A 36 12.59 15.41 17.54
N TYR A 37 12.68 14.30 16.81
CA TYR A 37 12.03 14.11 15.52
C TYR A 37 10.51 14.10 15.76
N GLY A 38 9.81 15.17 15.38
CA GLY A 38 8.36 15.07 15.25
C GLY A 38 8.04 14.60 13.84
N ALA A 39 7.42 13.43 13.70
CA ALA A 39 6.97 12.98 12.38
C ALA A 39 5.65 13.68 12.06
N ILE A 40 5.63 14.51 11.00
CA ILE A 40 4.37 14.95 10.39
C ILE A 40 4.08 13.96 9.29
N PHE A 41 2.97 13.24 9.40
CA PHE A 41 2.55 12.27 8.41
C PHE A 41 1.25 12.71 7.73
N ASP A 42 1.05 12.24 6.50
CA ASP A 42 -0.19 12.35 5.73
C ASP A 42 -0.48 11.01 5.07
N TYR A 43 -1.75 10.64 4.92
CA TYR A 43 -2.11 9.37 4.32
C TYR A 43 -3.47 9.40 3.61
N HIS A 44 -3.58 8.53 2.62
CA HIS A 44 -4.84 8.11 2.00
C HIS A 44 -4.84 6.59 1.96
N LEU A 45 -5.75 5.96 2.70
CA LEU A 45 -5.88 4.52 2.76
C LEU A 45 -7.10 4.10 1.95
N PHE A 46 -6.96 3.04 1.16
CA PHE A 46 -7.99 2.56 0.25
C PHE A 46 -8.22 1.07 0.45
N ILE A 47 -9.48 0.67 0.49
CA ILE A 47 -9.87 -0.73 0.29
C ILE A 47 -10.89 -0.73 -0.83
N ARG A 48 -10.68 -1.56 -1.86
CA ARG A 48 -11.63 -1.71 -2.96
C ARG A 48 -12.05 -3.15 -3.10
N TYR A 49 -13.36 -3.38 -3.15
CA TYR A 49 -13.95 -4.62 -3.68
C TYR A 49 -14.77 -4.23 -4.90
N GLU A 50 -14.40 -4.74 -6.07
CA GLU A 50 -15.10 -4.46 -7.34
C GLU A 50 -15.37 -2.96 -7.57
N ASP A 51 -16.61 -2.52 -7.36
CA ASP A 51 -17.10 -1.16 -7.54
C ASP A 51 -17.23 -0.37 -6.22
N LYS A 52 -17.04 -0.99 -5.05
CA LYS A 52 -17.14 -0.34 -3.74
C LYS A 52 -15.75 -0.02 -3.20
N VAL A 53 -15.56 1.23 -2.79
CA VAL A 53 -14.29 1.73 -2.25
C VAL A 53 -14.49 2.35 -0.88
N TYR A 54 -13.76 1.86 0.11
CA TYR A 54 -13.45 2.59 1.33
C TYR A 54 -12.25 3.51 1.08
N MET A 55 -12.37 4.77 1.47
CA MET A 55 -11.28 5.73 1.47
C MET A 55 -11.21 6.44 2.82
N GLU A 56 -10.05 6.39 3.45
CA GLU A 56 -9.75 7.14 4.68
C GLU A 56 -8.64 8.14 4.40
N VAL A 57 -8.80 9.39 4.85
CA VAL A 57 -7.82 10.46 4.66
C VAL A 57 -7.53 11.16 5.98
N LYS A 58 -6.25 11.29 6.32
CA LYS A 58 -5.82 11.91 7.57
C LYS A 58 -6.40 13.32 7.71
N GLY A 59 -7.01 13.59 8.86
CA GLY A 59 -7.59 14.90 9.18
C GLY A 59 -8.82 15.28 8.35
N VAL A 60 -9.37 14.35 7.57
CA VAL A 60 -10.62 14.55 6.80
C VAL A 60 -11.71 13.59 7.28
N GLY A 61 -11.38 12.31 7.43
CA GLY A 61 -12.32 11.26 7.83
C GLY A 61 -12.33 10.09 6.85
N GLU A 62 -13.45 9.38 6.79
CA GLU A 62 -13.62 8.17 5.98
C GLU A 62 -14.93 8.20 5.20
N VAL A 63 -14.92 7.57 4.02
CA VAL A 63 -16.09 7.42 3.15
C VAL A 63 -16.10 6.06 2.47
N VAL A 64 -17.31 5.58 2.16
CA VAL A 64 -17.55 4.43 1.30
C VAL A 64 -18.27 4.92 0.06
N ILE A 65 -17.62 4.82 -1.09
CA ILE A 65 -18.09 5.40 -2.36
C ILE A 65 -18.00 4.40 -3.51
N PRO A 66 -18.76 4.60 -4.59
CA PRO A 66 -18.53 3.88 -5.83
C PRO A 66 -17.15 4.21 -6.41
N PHE A 67 -16.48 3.23 -7.02
CA PHE A 67 -15.19 3.43 -7.68
C PHE A 67 -15.26 4.51 -8.76
N ALA A 68 -16.39 4.58 -9.47
CA ALA A 68 -16.64 5.65 -10.44
C ALA A 68 -16.60 7.06 -9.82
N GLU A 69 -17.04 7.23 -8.56
CA GLU A 69 -16.94 8.52 -7.86
C GLU A 69 -15.50 8.87 -7.50
N LEU A 70 -14.71 7.87 -7.07
CA LEU A 70 -13.27 8.05 -6.86
C LEU A 70 -12.57 8.53 -8.14
N GLN A 71 -12.88 7.91 -9.28
CA GLN A 71 -12.26 8.21 -10.57
C GLN A 71 -12.61 9.61 -11.10
N LYS A 72 -13.77 10.18 -10.75
CA LYS A 72 -14.18 11.53 -11.18
C LYS A 72 -13.35 12.63 -10.51
N ASN A 73 -12.92 12.42 -9.27
CA ASN A 73 -12.13 13.40 -8.55
C ASN A 73 -10.64 13.20 -8.85
N LYS A 74 -10.03 14.14 -9.60
CA LYS A 74 -8.62 14.03 -10.02
C LYS A 74 -7.63 13.87 -8.85
N TYR A 75 -7.96 14.40 -7.68
CA TYR A 75 -7.09 14.32 -6.50
C TYR A 75 -7.18 12.95 -5.84
N TRP A 76 -8.38 12.42 -5.65
CA TRP A 76 -8.59 11.09 -5.08
C TRP A 76 -8.03 10.02 -6.01
N LYS A 77 -8.30 10.15 -7.31
CA LYS A 77 -7.73 9.29 -8.34
C LYS A 77 -6.20 9.30 -8.28
N HIS A 78 -5.56 10.46 -8.18
CA HIS A 78 -4.11 10.56 -8.10
C HIS A 78 -3.53 9.77 -6.91
N TYR A 79 -4.07 9.95 -5.70
CA TYR A 79 -3.59 9.21 -4.53
C TYR A 79 -3.88 7.71 -4.61
N TYR A 80 -5.01 7.33 -5.21
CA TYR A 80 -5.31 5.91 -5.45
C TYR A 80 -4.33 5.29 -6.45
N ASP A 81 -4.05 5.95 -7.58
CA ASP A 81 -3.05 5.47 -8.55
C ASP A 81 -1.66 5.36 -7.92
N LEU A 82 -1.25 6.35 -7.12
CA LEU A 82 0.00 6.29 -6.35
C LEU A 82 0.02 5.10 -5.38
N SER A 83 -1.07 4.87 -4.66
CA SER A 83 -1.17 3.77 -3.70
C SER A 83 -1.00 2.40 -4.35
N LEU A 84 -1.48 2.23 -5.59
CA LEU A 84 -1.31 1.00 -6.36
C LEU A 84 0.17 0.80 -6.76
N MET A 85 0.84 1.85 -7.23
CA MET A 85 2.25 1.78 -7.62
C MET A 85 3.20 1.52 -6.44
N LEU A 86 2.84 1.98 -5.25
CA LEU A 86 3.63 1.82 -4.03
C LEU A 86 3.39 0.48 -3.32
N SER A 87 2.28 -0.20 -3.63
CA SER A 87 1.93 -1.47 -3.00
C SER A 87 2.88 -2.60 -3.40
N ASN A 88 3.34 -3.35 -2.41
CA ASN A 88 4.15 -4.55 -2.63
C ASN A 88 3.28 -5.74 -2.99
N ASP A 89 2.09 -5.83 -2.41
CA ASP A 89 1.05 -6.78 -2.80
C ASP A 89 -0.32 -6.17 -2.50
N ALA A 90 -1.03 -5.73 -3.54
CA ALA A 90 -2.32 -5.08 -3.39
C ALA A 90 -3.42 -6.06 -3.00
N ASN A 91 -3.23 -7.37 -3.17
CA ASN A 91 -4.24 -8.36 -2.82
C ASN A 91 -4.03 -8.93 -1.41
N ALA A 92 -3.01 -8.46 -0.69
CA ALA A 92 -2.66 -8.93 0.64
C ALA A 92 -2.94 -7.90 1.74
N VAL A 93 -3.44 -8.40 2.87
CA VAL A 93 -3.57 -7.63 4.11
C VAL A 93 -3.12 -8.50 5.29
N VAL A 94 -2.48 -7.86 6.27
CA VAL A 94 -1.95 -8.51 7.46
C VAL A 94 -2.79 -8.12 8.65
N GLN A 95 -3.20 -9.11 9.42
CA GLN A 95 -3.84 -8.92 10.71
C GLN A 95 -2.84 -9.14 11.83
N GLU A 96 -2.63 -8.14 12.67
CA GLU A 96 -1.90 -8.27 13.94
C GLU A 96 -2.81 -8.98 14.96
N LEU A 97 -2.45 -10.19 15.35
CA LEU A 97 -3.19 -10.98 16.34
C LEU A 97 -2.78 -10.48 17.74
N LYS A 98 -3.78 -10.05 18.52
CA LYS A 98 -3.65 -9.42 19.87
C LYS A 98 -2.51 -10.03 20.71
N HIS A 99 -1.71 -9.15 21.32
CA HIS A 99 -0.54 -9.42 22.19
C HIS A 99 0.81 -9.67 21.49
N SER A 100 0.97 -9.31 20.22
CA SER A 100 2.30 -9.09 19.65
C SER A 100 2.99 -7.93 20.38
N SER A 101 4.11 -8.20 21.07
CA SER A 101 5.00 -7.19 21.68
C SER A 101 5.56 -6.16 20.69
N ASP A 102 5.31 -6.37 19.40
CA ASP A 102 5.86 -5.62 18.29
C ASP A 102 4.81 -4.67 17.68
N TYR A 103 3.63 -4.55 18.30
CA TYR A 103 2.69 -3.45 18.01
C TYR A 103 3.34 -2.15 18.48
N ASP A 104 4.14 -1.58 17.59
CA ASP A 104 4.62 -0.22 17.72
C ASP A 104 3.39 0.67 17.50
N ASP A 105 2.86 1.21 18.61
CA ASP A 105 1.88 2.30 18.59
C ASP A 105 2.61 3.54 18.09
N VAL A 106 3.01 3.50 16.81
CA VAL A 106 3.50 4.66 16.10
C VAL A 106 2.35 5.66 16.26
N GLN A 107 2.64 6.84 16.80
CA GLN A 107 1.68 7.91 17.13
C GLN A 107 0.98 8.51 15.87
N ILE A 108 0.70 7.67 14.88
CA ILE A 108 0.09 7.90 13.59
C ILE A 108 -1.44 7.91 13.71
N TYR A 109 -2.00 7.05 14.55
CA TYR A 109 -3.43 6.83 14.65
C TYR A 109 -3.95 7.15 16.05
N ASP A 110 -5.15 7.74 16.12
CA ASP A 110 -5.78 8.10 17.38
C ASP A 110 -6.40 6.90 18.13
N GLU A 111 -6.46 5.73 17.47
CA GLU A 111 -7.03 4.50 18.01
C GLU A 111 -6.23 3.27 17.56
N PRO A 112 -6.28 2.15 18.33
CA PRO A 112 -5.60 0.92 17.96
C PRO A 112 -6.12 0.34 16.64
N ARG A 113 -5.21 -0.09 15.77
CA ARG A 113 -5.53 -0.69 14.47
C ARG A 113 -4.82 -2.02 14.28
N PHE A 114 -5.48 -2.98 13.66
CA PHE A 114 -4.96 -4.36 13.59
C PHE A 114 -4.77 -4.87 12.17
N TRP A 115 -5.15 -4.08 11.17
CA TRP A 115 -5.13 -4.50 9.76
C TRP A 115 -4.19 -3.62 8.98
N SER A 116 -3.08 -4.18 8.51
CA SER A 116 -2.04 -3.43 7.80
C SER A 116 -1.76 -3.97 6.41
N ILE A 117 -1.12 -3.14 5.60
CA ILE A 117 -0.73 -3.46 4.24
C ILE A 117 0.77 -3.35 4.07
N ASP A 118 1.31 -4.15 3.15
CA ASP A 118 2.70 -4.07 2.72
C ASP A 118 2.82 -3.05 1.59
N THR A 119 3.28 -1.84 1.94
CA THR A 119 3.42 -0.73 1.01
C THR A 119 4.70 0.05 1.29
N ALA A 120 5.36 0.47 0.22
CA ALA A 120 6.37 1.50 0.32
C ALA A 120 5.71 2.86 0.60
N PHE A 121 6.46 3.80 1.15
CA PHE A 121 5.97 5.15 1.46
C PHE A 121 6.96 6.24 1.04
N ILE A 122 6.46 7.46 0.93
CA ILE A 122 7.28 8.62 0.59
C ILE A 122 7.81 9.25 1.89
N GLU A 123 9.11 9.47 1.95
CA GLU A 123 9.74 10.23 3.03
C GLU A 123 10.25 11.55 2.48
N TYR A 124 9.82 12.66 3.09
CA TYR A 124 10.30 14.00 2.79
C TYR A 124 11.21 14.51 3.91
N SER A 125 12.44 14.86 3.56
CA SER A 125 13.39 15.48 4.48
C SER A 125 13.32 17.00 4.33
N VAL A 126 12.95 17.70 5.41
CA VAL A 126 12.91 19.18 5.43
C VAL A 126 14.32 19.76 5.29
N LYS A 127 15.34 19.07 5.81
CA LYS A 127 16.74 19.55 5.79
C LYS A 127 17.32 19.58 4.39
N THR A 128 17.08 18.52 3.62
CA THR A 128 17.61 18.38 2.26
C THR A 128 16.62 18.83 1.20
N GLU A 129 15.38 19.09 1.60
CA GLU A 129 14.24 19.41 0.73
C GLU A 129 14.02 18.33 -0.36
N THR A 130 14.31 17.08 -0.04
CA THR A 130 14.19 15.96 -0.98
C THR A 130 13.19 14.92 -0.51
N SER A 131 12.50 14.31 -1.48
CA SER A 131 11.62 13.17 -1.26
C SER A 131 12.29 11.89 -1.73
N ARG A 132 12.06 10.77 -1.05
CA ARG A 132 12.54 9.43 -1.44
C ARG A 132 11.49 8.37 -1.13
N ILE A 133 11.58 7.23 -1.80
CA ILE A 133 10.82 6.04 -1.43
C ILE A 133 11.54 5.32 -0.29
N ASN A 134 10.79 4.99 0.75
CA ASN A 134 11.20 4.10 1.82
C ASN A 134 10.35 2.82 1.74
N ASN A 135 11.04 1.70 1.55
CA ASN A 135 10.43 0.36 1.53
C ASN A 135 11.11 -0.52 2.58
N SER A 136 11.14 -0.04 3.82
CA SER A 136 11.74 -0.76 4.94
C SER A 136 10.73 -1.72 5.56
N ASN A 137 11.08 -3.01 5.61
CA ASN A 137 10.26 -4.05 6.25
C ASN A 137 10.23 -3.94 7.79
N VAL A 138 10.88 -2.92 8.36
CA VAL A 138 11.07 -2.76 9.80
C VAL A 138 9.86 -2.07 10.45
N GLN A 139 9.14 -1.21 9.73
CA GLN A 139 8.01 -0.48 10.30
C GLN A 139 6.84 -0.45 9.32
N THR A 140 5.75 -1.09 9.72
CA THR A 140 4.48 -0.97 9.01
C THR A 140 3.84 0.36 9.39
N VAL A 141 3.50 1.18 8.39
CA VAL A 141 2.98 2.54 8.61
C VAL A 141 1.52 2.74 8.20
N CYS A 142 0.96 1.79 7.45
CA CYS A 142 -0.40 1.87 6.94
C CYS A 142 -1.28 0.81 7.62
N TYR A 143 -2.18 1.26 8.49
CA TYR A 143 -3.19 0.43 9.14
C TYR A 143 -4.61 0.98 8.88
N TYR A 144 -5.51 0.11 8.47
CA TYR A 144 -6.93 0.42 8.32
C TYR A 144 -7.62 0.53 9.67
N LYS A 145 -8.53 1.51 9.77
CA LYS A 145 -9.43 1.66 10.90
C LYS A 145 -10.46 0.53 11.00
N ILE A 146 -10.93 0.04 9.85
CA ILE A 146 -11.96 -1.01 9.77
C ILE A 146 -11.33 -2.40 9.59
N ASN A 147 -12.10 -3.44 9.89
CA ASN A 147 -11.82 -4.76 9.34
C ASN A 147 -12.12 -4.74 7.83
N PRO A 148 -11.13 -5.04 6.95
CA PRO A 148 -11.30 -4.93 5.51
C PRO A 148 -12.42 -5.81 4.96
N PHE A 149 -12.74 -6.92 5.62
CA PHE A 149 -13.79 -7.83 5.18
C PHE A 149 -15.21 -7.36 5.50
N ASP A 150 -15.36 -6.28 6.28
CA ASP A 150 -16.67 -5.70 6.57
C ASP A 150 -17.14 -4.74 5.47
N LEU A 151 -16.24 -4.29 4.57
CA LEU A 151 -16.54 -3.30 3.54
C LEU A 151 -17.71 -3.71 2.63
N GLU A 152 -17.81 -4.97 2.23
CA GLU A 152 -18.93 -5.45 1.39
C GLU A 152 -20.29 -5.13 2.01
N LYS A 153 -20.40 -5.18 3.35
CA LYS A 153 -21.63 -4.96 4.11
C LYS A 153 -21.83 -3.51 4.55
N MET A 154 -20.85 -2.63 4.35
CA MET A 154 -20.98 -1.23 4.69
C MET A 154 -21.88 -0.50 3.70
N ASP A 155 -22.73 0.39 4.22
CA ASP A 155 -23.52 1.30 3.42
C ASP A 155 -22.63 2.34 2.74
N TYR A 156 -23.06 2.81 1.56
CA TYR A 156 -22.42 3.95 0.92
C TYR A 156 -22.64 5.22 1.74
N THR A 157 -21.62 6.08 1.74
CA THR A 157 -21.70 7.41 2.34
C THR A 157 -22.81 8.22 1.68
N THR A 158 -23.62 8.89 2.50
CA THR A 158 -24.71 9.74 2.01
C THR A 158 -24.17 10.90 1.17
N PRO A 159 -24.96 11.45 0.22
CA PRO A 159 -24.53 12.62 -0.56
C PRO A 159 -24.14 13.82 0.31
N GLU A 160 -24.83 14.05 1.42
CA GLU A 160 -24.56 15.13 2.37
C GLU A 160 -23.23 14.95 3.10
N ASP A 161 -22.95 13.73 3.56
CA ASP A 161 -21.69 13.40 4.23
C ASP A 161 -20.53 13.45 3.23
N LEU A 162 -20.72 12.96 2.01
CA LEU A 162 -19.71 13.03 0.96
C LEU A 162 -19.37 14.48 0.57
N LYS A 163 -20.38 15.37 0.51
CA LYS A 163 -20.15 16.81 0.32
C LYS A 163 -19.36 17.42 1.49
N THR A 164 -19.66 17.02 2.71
CA THR A 164 -18.94 17.47 3.91
C THR A 164 -17.50 17.01 3.88
N PHE A 165 -17.27 15.73 3.58
CA PHE A 165 -15.94 15.14 3.38
C PHE A 165 -15.16 15.92 2.31
N LEU A 166 -15.73 16.13 1.12
CA LEU A 166 -15.08 16.87 0.04
C LEU A 166 -14.75 18.32 0.45
N ARG A 167 -15.65 19.00 1.17
CA ARG A 167 -15.40 20.37 1.66
C ARG A 167 -14.19 20.40 2.58
N ILE A 168 -14.10 19.47 3.52
CA ILE A 168 -12.95 19.36 4.45
C ILE A 168 -11.69 19.00 3.66
N TYR A 169 -11.77 18.03 2.76
CA TYR A 169 -10.68 17.58 1.90
C TYR A 169 -10.03 18.74 1.14
N MET A 170 -10.84 19.62 0.54
CA MET A 170 -10.35 20.79 -0.21
C MET A 170 -9.71 21.87 0.66
N THR A 171 -9.80 21.78 1.99
CA THR A 171 -9.09 22.67 2.93
C THR A 171 -7.69 22.17 3.32
N ARG A 172 -7.27 20.98 2.85
CA ARG A 172 -5.92 20.47 3.08
C ARG A 172 -4.86 21.45 2.54
N ASN A 173 -3.70 21.48 3.21
CA ASN A 173 -2.63 22.44 2.95
C ASN A 173 -2.14 22.41 1.50
N GLU A 174 -2.14 21.24 0.86
CA GLU A 174 -1.68 21.06 -0.52
C GLU A 174 -2.53 21.85 -1.53
N PHE A 175 -3.83 21.97 -1.26
CA PHE A 175 -4.77 22.73 -2.08
C PHE A 175 -4.74 24.22 -1.69
N ARG A 176 -4.76 24.53 -0.39
CA ARG A 176 -4.71 25.92 0.09
C ARG A 176 -3.45 26.65 -0.37
N ASN A 177 -2.31 25.97 -0.34
CA ASN A 177 -1.02 26.53 -0.72
C ASN A 177 -0.71 26.35 -2.21
N LYS A 178 -1.61 25.73 -2.99
CA LYS A 178 -1.47 25.47 -4.43
C LYS A 178 -0.18 24.71 -4.78
N VAL A 179 0.23 23.77 -3.94
CA VAL A 179 1.46 22.98 -4.12
C VAL A 179 1.19 21.58 -4.68
N PHE A 180 -0.08 21.16 -4.75
CA PHE A 180 -0.47 19.83 -5.21
C PHE A 180 0.18 19.45 -6.55
N GLU A 181 0.08 20.29 -7.59
CA GLU A 181 0.58 19.94 -8.94
C GLU A 181 2.12 19.78 -8.97
N LYS A 182 2.85 20.52 -8.13
CA LYS A 182 4.31 20.36 -8.02
C LYS A 182 4.65 19.06 -7.28
N LYS A 183 3.97 18.80 -6.16
CA LYS A 183 4.16 17.59 -5.36
C LYS A 183 3.80 16.33 -6.14
N SER A 184 2.66 16.33 -6.83
CA SER A 184 2.16 15.19 -7.60
C SER A 184 3.16 14.76 -8.68
N GLY A 185 3.80 15.71 -9.36
CA GLY A 185 4.85 15.42 -10.33
C GLY A 185 6.04 14.67 -9.73
N ILE A 186 6.55 15.14 -8.58
CA ILE A 186 7.65 14.51 -7.87
C ILE A 186 7.26 13.10 -7.40
N TYR A 187 6.08 12.96 -6.81
CA TYR A 187 5.63 11.67 -6.28
C TYR A 187 5.35 10.65 -7.37
N ASN A 188 4.77 11.08 -8.50
CA ASN A 188 4.58 10.20 -9.66
C ASN A 188 5.92 9.67 -10.17
N SER A 189 6.93 10.52 -10.33
CA SER A 189 8.26 10.06 -10.77
C SER A 189 8.85 9.05 -9.80
N LEU A 190 8.77 9.31 -8.49
CA LEU A 190 9.28 8.38 -7.47
C LEU A 190 8.53 7.04 -7.46
N ALA A 191 7.21 7.07 -7.56
CA ALA A 191 6.37 5.86 -7.55
C ALA A 191 6.54 5.04 -8.84
N ILE A 192 6.67 5.70 -10.00
CA ILE A 192 6.95 5.03 -11.28
C ILE A 192 8.32 4.36 -11.24
N ASP A 193 9.37 5.08 -10.82
CA ASP A 193 10.72 4.51 -10.70
C ASP A 193 10.73 3.30 -9.76
N TYR A 194 9.98 3.36 -8.66
CA TYR A 194 9.84 2.26 -7.73
C TYR A 194 9.13 1.06 -8.36
N ALA A 195 7.97 1.27 -8.98
CA ALA A 195 7.19 0.23 -9.63
C ALA A 195 7.98 -0.44 -10.77
N LEU A 196 8.75 0.34 -11.55
CA LEU A 196 9.64 -0.19 -12.59
C LEU A 196 10.70 -1.11 -12.00
N ARG A 197 11.40 -0.69 -10.93
CA ARG A 197 12.40 -1.54 -10.25
C ARG A 197 11.80 -2.82 -9.67
N LYS A 198 10.54 -2.77 -9.21
CA LYS A 198 9.83 -3.96 -8.74
C LYS A 198 9.57 -4.93 -9.90
N ALA A 199 9.03 -4.42 -11.01
CA ALA A 199 8.76 -5.21 -12.20
C ALA A 199 10.05 -5.81 -12.81
N GLU A 200 11.16 -5.06 -12.82
CA GLU A 200 12.47 -5.55 -13.26
C GLU A 200 12.94 -6.75 -12.42
N LYS A 201 12.84 -6.67 -11.09
CA LYS A 201 13.19 -7.79 -10.21
C LYS A 201 12.31 -9.02 -10.41
N GLU A 202 11.01 -8.83 -10.60
CA GLU A 202 10.08 -9.93 -10.88
C GLU A 202 10.43 -10.60 -12.22
N PHE A 203 10.76 -9.81 -13.23
CA PHE A 203 11.17 -10.31 -14.54
C PHE A 203 12.50 -11.08 -14.48
N GLU A 204 13.49 -10.59 -13.73
CA GLU A 204 14.75 -11.28 -13.48
C GLU A 204 14.51 -12.64 -12.81
N ALA A 205 13.70 -12.68 -11.74
CA ALA A 205 13.37 -13.92 -11.03
C ALA A 205 12.67 -14.96 -11.93
N ILE A 206 11.70 -14.53 -12.76
CA ILE A 206 11.04 -15.42 -13.74
C ILE A 206 12.04 -15.95 -14.77
N THR A 207 12.97 -15.11 -15.20
CA THR A 207 14.01 -15.51 -16.17
C THR A 207 14.93 -16.57 -15.57
N GLU A 208 15.37 -16.38 -14.33
CA GLU A 208 16.21 -17.35 -13.60
C GLU A 208 15.49 -18.70 -13.38
N ASP A 209 14.22 -18.67 -12.96
CA ASP A 209 13.43 -19.88 -12.73
C ASP A 209 13.20 -20.68 -14.02
N ASN A 210 12.89 -19.98 -15.13
CA ASN A 210 12.77 -20.60 -16.44
C ASN A 210 14.08 -21.26 -16.89
N GLN A 211 15.23 -20.58 -16.71
CA GLN A 211 16.53 -21.16 -17.03
C GLN A 211 16.80 -22.42 -16.21
N ARG A 212 16.45 -22.41 -14.92
CA ARG A 212 16.58 -23.57 -14.04
C ARG A 212 15.73 -24.74 -14.52
N TYR A 213 14.45 -24.48 -14.82
CA TYR A 213 13.52 -25.49 -15.32
C TYR A 213 14.04 -26.19 -16.60
N TYR A 214 14.52 -25.44 -17.58
CA TYR A 214 15.05 -26.04 -18.82
C TYR A 214 16.35 -26.81 -18.60
N ALA A 215 17.20 -26.39 -17.66
CA ALA A 215 18.42 -27.11 -17.30
C ALA A 215 18.09 -28.45 -16.61
N GLU A 216 17.14 -28.46 -15.68
CA GLU A 216 16.66 -29.66 -14.98
C GLU A 216 16.04 -30.66 -15.98
N ALA A 217 15.12 -30.20 -16.83
CA ALA A 217 14.49 -31.05 -17.85
C ALA A 217 15.52 -31.64 -18.84
N SER A 218 16.52 -30.87 -19.24
CA SER A 218 17.59 -31.36 -20.14
C SER A 218 18.47 -32.42 -19.48
N ALA A 219 18.72 -32.28 -18.17
CA ALA A 219 19.49 -33.26 -17.40
C ALA A 219 18.72 -34.57 -17.21
N GLU A 220 17.41 -34.51 -16.95
CA GLU A 220 16.54 -35.69 -16.84
C GLU A 220 16.51 -36.49 -18.15
N VAL A 221 16.29 -35.82 -19.28
CA VAL A 221 16.31 -36.47 -20.61
C VAL A 221 17.67 -37.12 -20.88
N SER A 222 18.77 -36.44 -20.52
CA SER A 222 20.12 -36.99 -20.71
C SER A 222 20.39 -38.23 -19.84
N ALA A 223 19.83 -38.26 -18.63
CA ALA A 223 19.93 -39.39 -17.71
C ALA A 223 19.11 -40.60 -18.21
N GLU A 224 17.89 -40.38 -18.69
CA GLU A 224 17.04 -41.44 -19.27
C GLU A 224 17.66 -42.07 -20.53
N VAL A 225 18.21 -41.25 -21.42
CA VAL A 225 18.91 -41.74 -22.62
C VAL A 225 20.13 -42.58 -22.23
N SER A 226 20.91 -42.13 -21.24
CA SER A 226 22.08 -42.86 -20.75
C SER A 226 21.71 -44.19 -20.10
N ALA A 227 20.62 -44.24 -19.34
CA ALA A 227 20.12 -45.47 -18.71
C ALA A 227 19.62 -46.49 -19.75
N THR A 228 18.97 -46.03 -20.82
CA THR A 228 18.45 -46.88 -21.90
C THR A 228 19.58 -47.49 -22.75
N LEU A 229 20.70 -46.78 -22.91
CA LEU A 229 21.87 -47.27 -23.64
C LEU A 229 22.73 -48.25 -22.82
N ALA A 230 22.52 -48.33 -21.50
CA ALA A 230 23.27 -49.21 -20.60
C ALA A 230 22.63 -50.60 -20.39
N THR A 231 21.42 -50.81 -20.92
CA THR A 231 20.66 -52.10 -20.91
C THR A 231 20.73 -52.80 -22.26
#